data_AF-A0A810BMJ9-F1
#
_entry.id   AF-A0A810BMJ9-F1
#
_cell.length_a   1.000
_cell.length_b   1.000
_cell.length_c   1.000
_cell.angle_alpha   90.00
_cell.angle_beta   90.00
_cell.angle_gamma   90.00
#
_symmetry.space_group_name_H-M   'P 1'
#
loop_
_entity.id
_entity.type
_entity.pdbx_description
1 polymer ?
#
loop_
_entity_poly.entity_id
_entity_poly.type
_entity_poly.pdbx_seq_one_letter_code
_entity_poly.pdbx_strand_id
1 'polypeptide(L)'
;MDVHSERIDSIENLKTPIGRSQIEIVQLGRGRISGEILRGQIKDIAFSRGHFSLPVRATGVFSHDKLVIGTLLNCSGASRSLTEPVFNGDVLVHPPGIEHDRLYLRSNEDCPRQ
;
A
#
# COMPACT_ATOMS: atom_id res chain seq x y z
N MET A 1 -21.76 -2.52 2.18
CA MET A 1 -20.42 -2.16 1.66
C MET A 1 -20.02 -0.91 2.41
N ASP A 2 -18.93 -1.00 3.17
CA ASP A 2 -18.39 0.15 3.90
C ASP A 2 -17.10 0.59 3.19
N VAL A 3 -16.95 1.89 2.97
CA VAL A 3 -15.79 2.48 2.28
C VAL A 3 -15.40 3.76 3.01
N HIS A 4 -14.14 3.84 3.41
CA HIS A 4 -13.57 4.96 4.12
C HIS A 4 -12.31 5.45 3.41
N SER A 5 -12.23 6.75 3.17
CA SER A 5 -11.03 7.41 2.65
C SER A 5 -10.43 8.28 3.75
N GLU A 6 -9.12 8.15 3.94
CA GLU A 6 -8.33 8.95 4.87
C GLU A 6 -7.24 9.69 4.10
N ARG A 7 -7.20 11.02 4.25
CA ARG A 7 -6.10 11.83 3.72
C ARG A 7 -4.88 11.66 4.61
N ILE A 8 -3.73 11.51 3.97
CA ILE A 8 -2.45 11.45 4.64
C ILE A 8 -1.81 12.81 4.51
N ASP A 9 -1.49 13.43 5.63
CA ASP A 9 -0.71 14.67 5.69
C ASP A 9 0.47 14.57 6.68
N SER A 10 0.63 13.40 7.29
CA SER A 10 1.67 13.03 8.24
C SER A 10 1.89 11.50 8.24
N ILE A 11 3.07 11.04 8.69
CA ILE A 11 3.37 9.59 8.79
C ILE A 11 2.56 8.93 9.90
N GLU A 12 2.10 9.70 10.87
CA GLU A 12 1.27 9.26 12.00
C GLU A 12 -0.09 8.74 11.55
N ASN A 13 -0.62 9.22 10.42
CA ASN A 13 -1.82 8.67 9.77
C ASN A 13 -1.61 7.23 9.24
N LEU A 14 -0.37 6.77 9.16
CA LEU A 14 0.00 5.47 8.58
C LEU A 14 0.28 4.39 9.62
N LYS A 15 -0.07 4.62 10.89
CA LYS A 15 0.10 3.62 11.97
C LYS A 15 -0.82 2.41 11.84
N THR A 16 -1.93 2.52 11.11
CA THR A 16 -2.87 1.41 10.83
C THR A 16 -3.37 1.49 9.39
N PRO A 17 -2.47 1.42 8.40
CA PRO A 17 -2.77 1.84 7.04
C PRO A 17 -3.73 0.87 6.34
N ILE A 18 -3.80 -0.39 6.77
CA ILE A 18 -4.65 -1.42 6.18
C ILE A 18 -5.47 -2.12 7.27
N GLY A 19 -6.36 -1.38 7.92
CA GLY A 19 -7.31 -1.92 8.90
C GLY A 19 -6.62 -2.66 10.04
N ARG A 20 -6.85 -3.97 10.15
CA ARG A 20 -6.25 -4.85 11.18
C ARG A 20 -4.92 -5.50 10.76
N SER A 21 -4.32 -5.08 9.65
CA SER A 21 -3.01 -5.61 9.26
C SER A 21 -1.93 -5.23 10.27
N GLN A 22 -0.84 -5.99 10.27
CA GLN A 22 0.36 -5.69 11.03
C GLN A 22 1.42 -5.04 10.13
N ILE A 23 0.98 -4.30 9.11
CA ILE A 23 1.86 -3.61 8.19
C ILE A 23 2.26 -2.26 8.79
N GLU A 24 3.56 -2.08 8.96
CA GLU A 24 4.17 -0.79 9.26
C GLU A 24 4.55 -0.09 7.95
N ILE A 25 4.33 1.22 7.87
CA ILE A 25 4.78 2.05 6.75
C ILE A 25 5.75 3.10 7.27
N VAL A 26 6.94 3.14 6.67
CA VAL A 26 8.00 4.09 6.99
C VAL A 26 8.26 5.01 5.80
N GLN A 27 8.34 6.32 6.06
CA GLN A 27 8.75 7.32 5.07
C GLN A 27 10.27 7.26 4.84
N LEU A 28 10.70 7.24 3.58
CA LEU A 28 12.12 7.21 3.20
C LEU A 28 12.63 8.52 2.57
N GLY A 29 11.74 9.47 2.29
CA GLY A 29 12.08 10.79 1.74
C GLY A 29 12.17 11.88 2.80
N ARG A 30 12.84 12.99 2.49
CA ARG A 30 12.76 14.22 3.31
C ARG A 30 11.53 15.04 2.92
N GLY A 31 10.95 15.75 3.88
CA GLY A 31 9.80 16.63 3.67
C GLY A 31 8.50 16.07 4.26
N ARG A 32 7.40 16.78 4.02
CA ARG A 32 6.06 16.39 4.48
C ARG A 32 5.45 15.40 3.49
N ILE A 33 5.01 14.24 3.99
CA ILE A 33 4.25 13.29 3.19
C ILE A 33 2.83 13.81 2.94
N SER A 34 2.32 13.51 1.76
CA SER A 34 0.91 13.68 1.41
C SER A 34 0.41 12.43 0.67
N GLY A 35 -0.88 12.17 0.72
CA GLY A 35 -1.46 11.00 0.05
C GLY A 35 -2.91 10.75 0.42
N GLU A 36 -3.40 9.59 0.02
CA GLU A 36 -4.72 9.07 0.39
C GLU A 36 -4.63 7.56 0.57
N ILE A 37 -5.30 7.04 1.60
CA ILE A 37 -5.65 5.63 1.73
C ILE A 37 -7.16 5.49 1.67
N LEU A 38 -7.62 4.68 0.72
CA LEU A 38 -8.99 4.20 0.65
C LEU A 38 -9.02 2.76 1.17
N ARG A 39 -9.95 2.47 2.07
CA ARG A 39 -10.22 1.14 2.61
C ARG A 39 -11.69 0.83 2.44
N GLY A 40 -12.02 -0.43 2.17
CA GLY A 40 -13.41 -0.85 2.15
C GLY A 40 -13.57 -2.34 2.43
N GLN A 41 -14.80 -2.71 2.78
CA GLN A 41 -15.15 -4.09 3.10
C GLN A 41 -16.53 -4.45 2.52
N ILE A 42 -16.57 -5.65 1.95
CA ILE A 42 -17.78 -6.32 1.47
C ILE A 42 -17.76 -7.73 2.03
N LYS A 43 -18.59 -7.99 3.04
CA LYS A 43 -18.63 -9.28 3.76
C LYS A 43 -17.23 -9.65 4.28
N ASP A 44 -16.68 -10.77 3.81
CA ASP A 44 -15.39 -11.34 4.15
C ASP A 44 -14.22 -10.76 3.33
N ILE A 45 -14.52 -10.04 2.25
CA ILE A 45 -13.56 -9.39 1.36
C ILE A 45 -13.27 -7.97 1.85
N ALA A 46 -12.00 -7.65 2.03
CA ALA A 46 -11.51 -6.29 2.29
C ALA A 46 -10.61 -5.84 1.15
N PHE A 47 -10.62 -4.55 0.85
CA PHE A 47 -9.73 -3.96 -0.14
C PHE A 47 -9.15 -2.65 0.40
N SER A 48 -7.93 -2.33 -0.03
CA SER A 48 -7.28 -1.08 0.28
C SER A 48 -6.50 -0.58 -0.93
N ARG A 49 -6.50 0.73 -1.13
CA ARG A 49 -5.69 1.43 -2.13
C ARG A 49 -4.97 2.57 -1.44
N GLY A 50 -3.66 2.65 -1.59
CA GLY A 50 -2.85 3.77 -1.08
C GLY A 50 -2.09 4.46 -2.20
N HIS A 51 -1.93 5.77 -2.09
CA HIS A 51 -0.93 6.51 -2.85
C HIS A 51 -0.21 7.52 -1.95
N PHE A 52 1.07 7.74 -2.22
CA PHE A 52 1.96 8.54 -1.38
C PHE A 52 2.84 9.44 -2.26
N SER A 53 3.03 10.70 -1.85
CA SER A 53 3.88 11.66 -2.57
C SER A 53 5.38 11.44 -2.34
N LEU A 54 5.74 10.73 -1.27
CA LEU A 54 7.11 10.36 -0.95
C LEU A 54 7.29 8.83 -1.00
N PRO A 55 8.50 8.33 -1.27
CA PRO A 55 8.79 6.90 -1.18
C PRO A 55 8.55 6.37 0.23
N VAL A 56 7.95 5.18 0.31
CA VAL A 56 7.67 4.50 1.56
C VAL A 56 8.15 3.05 1.52
N ARG A 57 8.53 2.50 2.67
CA ARG A 57 8.71 1.06 2.85
C ARG A 57 7.54 0.52 3.64
N ALA A 58 6.91 -0.56 3.17
CA ALA A 58 5.91 -1.29 3.92
C ALA A 58 6.48 -2.65 4.32
N THR A 59 6.42 -2.98 5.61
CA THR A 59 6.90 -4.24 6.18
C THR A 59 5.86 -4.84 7.11
N GLY A 60 5.83 -6.17 7.26
CA GLY A 60 4.93 -6.88 8.17
C GLY A 60 3.99 -7.86 7.45
N VAL A 61 2.98 -8.35 8.17
CA VAL A 61 2.02 -9.32 7.65
C VAL A 61 0.71 -8.63 7.28
N PHE A 62 0.25 -8.79 6.02
CA PHE A 62 -1.04 -8.22 5.60
C PHE A 62 -2.23 -8.85 6.35
N SER A 63 -2.23 -10.17 6.47
CA SER A 63 -3.24 -10.94 7.21
C SER A 63 -2.67 -12.31 7.57
N HIS A 64 -3.04 -12.82 8.75
CA HIS A 64 -2.69 -14.16 9.22
C HIS A 64 -3.62 -15.26 8.72
N ASP A 65 -4.80 -14.89 8.19
CA ASP A 65 -5.90 -15.81 7.89
C ASP A 65 -6.46 -15.68 6.46
N LYS A 66 -6.04 -14.68 5.68
CA LYS A 66 -6.56 -14.40 4.33
C LYS A 66 -5.47 -14.34 3.28
N LEU A 67 -5.82 -14.82 2.09
CA LEU A 67 -5.06 -14.58 0.87
C LEU A 67 -5.17 -13.10 0.51
N VAL A 68 -4.05 -12.47 0.21
CA VAL A 68 -4.02 -11.09 -0.28
C VAL A 68 -3.54 -11.07 -1.72
N ILE A 69 -4.33 -10.43 -2.58
CA ILE A 69 -4.01 -10.20 -3.98
C ILE A 69 -3.84 -8.69 -4.15
N GLY A 70 -2.66 -8.28 -4.62
CA GLY A 70 -2.30 -6.88 -4.80
C GLY A 70 -1.76 -6.61 -6.20
N THR A 71 -1.84 -5.36 -6.64
CA THR A 71 -1.19 -4.90 -7.86
C THR A 71 -0.77 -3.44 -7.71
N LEU A 72 0.24 -3.04 -8.48
CA LEU A 72 0.60 -1.63 -8.61
C LEU A 72 -0.25 -1.01 -9.71
N LEU A 73 -1.01 0.03 -9.36
CA LEU A 73 -1.86 0.72 -10.33
C LEU A 73 -1.08 1.79 -11.11
N ASN A 74 -0.37 2.67 -10.42
CA ASN A 74 0.33 3.80 -11.02
C ASN A 74 1.49 4.29 -10.14
N CYS A 75 2.56 3.50 -10.11
CA CYS A 75 3.81 3.85 -9.43
C CYS A 75 4.80 4.48 -10.41
N SER A 76 5.61 5.45 -9.98
CA SER A 76 6.62 6.13 -10.82
C SER A 76 7.77 5.22 -11.27
N GLY A 77 7.84 4.01 -10.74
CA GLY A 77 8.81 2.99 -11.08
C GLY A 77 8.44 1.67 -10.41
N ALA A 78 9.33 0.68 -10.49
CA ALA A 78 9.08 -0.61 -9.86
C ALA A 78 9.00 -0.49 -8.34
N SER A 79 8.03 -1.18 -7.73
CA SER A 79 8.13 -1.54 -6.31
C SER A 79 9.19 -2.61 -6.15
N ARG A 80 10.04 -2.52 -5.13
CA ARG A 80 11.18 -3.42 -4.96
C ARG A 80 11.10 -4.14 -3.62
N SER A 81 11.30 -5.45 -3.63
CA SER A 81 11.72 -6.21 -2.44
C SER A 81 13.20 -6.59 -2.59
N LEU A 82 13.76 -7.32 -1.62
CA LEU A 82 15.08 -7.95 -1.76
C LEU A 82 15.14 -9.01 -2.87
N THR A 83 13.99 -9.55 -3.28
CA THR A 83 13.91 -10.64 -4.25
C THR A 83 13.71 -10.12 -5.66
N GLU A 84 12.59 -9.44 -5.93
CA GLU A 84 12.18 -9.11 -7.30
C GLU A 84 11.44 -7.77 -7.40
N PRO A 85 11.70 -6.99 -8.47
CA PRO A 85 10.91 -5.81 -8.79
C PRO A 85 9.50 -6.20 -9.26
N VAL A 86 8.53 -5.33 -8.98
CA VAL A 86 7.14 -5.43 -9.41
C VAL A 86 6.79 -4.16 -10.15
N PHE A 87 6.21 -4.29 -11.33
CA PHE A 87 5.82 -3.19 -12.21
C PHE A 87 4.30 -2.96 -12.17
N ASN A 88 3.86 -1.85 -12.78
CA ASN A 88 2.43 -1.56 -12.88
C ASN A 88 1.72 -2.67 -13.66
N GLY A 89 0.61 -3.18 -13.12
CA GLY A 89 -0.15 -4.29 -13.69
C GLY A 89 0.30 -5.69 -13.26
N ASP A 90 1.49 -5.85 -12.67
CA ASP A 90 1.91 -7.13 -12.09
C ASP A 90 1.01 -7.49 -10.91
N VAL A 91 0.72 -8.78 -10.76
CA VAL A 91 -0.12 -9.31 -9.67
C VAL A 91 0.75 -9.98 -8.64
N LEU A 92 0.61 -9.54 -7.40
CA LEU A 92 1.21 -10.12 -6.22
C LEU A 92 0.19 -10.99 -5.49
N VAL A 93 0.59 -12.21 -5.17
CA VAL A 93 -0.19 -13.13 -4.36
C VAL A 93 0.59 -13.36 -3.06
N HIS A 94 0.00 -12.94 -1.95
CA HIS A 94 0.54 -13.08 -0.61
C HIS A 94 -0.31 -14.09 0.18
N PRO A 95 0.21 -15.30 0.43
CA PRO A 95 -0.45 -16.26 1.31
C PRO A 95 -0.60 -15.72 2.74
N PRO A 96 -1.55 -16.27 3.53
CA PRO A 96 -1.72 -15.89 4.92
C PRO A 96 -0.43 -16.07 5.73
N GLY A 97 -0.13 -15.12 6.61
CA GLY A 97 0.99 -15.18 7.56
C GLY A 97 2.38 -14.91 6.96
N ILE A 98 2.48 -14.65 5.65
CA ILE A 98 3.75 -14.38 4.98
C ILE A 98 4.13 -12.90 5.13
N GLU A 99 5.40 -12.67 5.47
CA GLU A 99 5.99 -11.34 5.57
C GLU A 99 5.96 -10.62 4.22
N HIS A 100 5.45 -9.40 4.23
CA HIS A 100 5.57 -8.44 3.16
C HIS A 100 6.74 -7.51 3.47
N ASP A 101 7.60 -7.25 2.49
CA ASP A 101 8.64 -6.23 2.57
C ASP A 101 8.83 -5.61 1.19
N ARG A 102 8.33 -4.39 1.00
CA ARG A 102 8.47 -3.67 -0.26
C ARG A 102 8.70 -2.18 -0.08
N LEU A 103 9.61 -1.68 -0.90
CA LEU A 103 9.77 -0.27 -1.24
C LEU A 103 8.74 0.11 -2.31
N TYR A 104 7.91 1.10 -2.02
CA TYR A 104 7.05 1.77 -2.98
C TYR A 104 7.62 3.15 -3.28
N LEU A 105 7.84 3.43 -4.57
CA LEU A 105 8.19 4.76 -5.01
C LEU A 105 6.93 5.64 -5.07
N ARG A 106 7.12 6.95 -5.23
CA ARG A 106 6.00 7.90 -5.30
C ARG A 106 5.04 7.54 -6.43
N SER A 107 3.78 7.89 -6.28
CA SER A 107 2.84 7.88 -7.42
C SER A 107 3.22 8.97 -8.43
N ASN A 108 3.08 8.69 -9.73
CA ASN A 108 3.14 9.73 -10.75
C ASN A 108 1.83 10.53 -10.72
N GLU A 109 1.89 11.83 -10.40
CA GLU A 109 0.72 12.71 -10.34
C GLU A 109 0.10 12.99 -11.74
N ASP A 110 0.79 12.63 -12.83
CA ASP A 110 0.42 12.97 -14.23
C ASP A 110 -0.38 11.89 -14.99
N CYS A 111 -0.83 10.81 -14.35
CA CYS A 111 -1.67 9.82 -15.02
C CYS A 111 -3.15 10.17 -14.84
N PRO A 112 -3.96 10.31 -15.91
CA PRO A 112 -5.37 10.64 -15.78
C PRO A 112 -6.07 9.60 -14.90
N ARG A 113 -6.94 10.07 -14.00
CA ARG A 113 -7.85 9.20 -13.25
C ARG A 113 -8.72 8.47 -14.27
N GLN A 114 -8.50 7.17 -14.44
CA GLN A 114 -9.41 6.30 -15.20
C GLN A 114 -10.75 6.21 -14.47
#